data_AF-A0A954MRQ0-F1
#
_entry.id   AF-A0A954MRQ0-F1
#
_cell.length_a   1.000
_cell.length_b   1.000
_cell.length_c   1.000
_cell.angle_alpha   90.00
_cell.angle_beta   90.00
_cell.angle_gamma   90.00
#
_symmetry.space_group_name_H-M   'P 1'
#
loop_
_entity.id
_entity.type
_entity.pdbx_description
1 polymer ?
#
loop_
_entity_poly.entity_id
_entity_poly.type
_entity_poly.pdbx_seq_one_letter_code
_entity_poly.pdbx_strand_id
1 'polypeptide(L)' 'MADQNEVQRRYREFLDLMPLTLALAGLPASDHGKYYTEEQIETRLFAIRHAYKAARNMVREVVSK' A
#
# COMPACT_ATOMS: atom_id res chain seq x y z
N MET A 1 -19.39 14.84 4.64
CA MET A 1 -19.24 13.36 4.59
C MET A 1 -18.70 13.05 3.21
N ALA A 2 -17.58 12.35 3.07
CA ALA A 2 -17.10 11.95 1.75
C ALA A 2 -18.21 11.17 1.04
N ASP A 3 -18.43 11.44 -0.25
CA ASP A 3 -19.40 10.69 -1.05
C ASP A 3 -19.04 9.21 -0.94
N GLN A 4 -20.01 8.36 -0.58
CA GLN A 4 -19.81 6.92 -0.45
C GLN A 4 -19.24 6.32 -1.74
N ASN A 5 -19.59 6.89 -2.90
CA ASN A 5 -19.05 6.49 -4.19
C ASN A 5 -17.56 6.83 -4.33
N GLU A 6 -17.12 7.98 -3.81
CA GLU A 6 -15.71 8.36 -3.82
C GLU A 6 -14.87 7.45 -2.92
N VAL A 7 -15.39 7.11 -1.73
CA VAL A 7 -14.72 6.19 -0.81
C VAL A 7 -14.54 4.82 -1.45
N GLN A 8 -15.60 4.27 -2.06
CA GLN A 8 -15.52 3.00 -2.77
C GLN A 8 -14.54 3.03 -3.94
N ARG A 9 -14.52 4.13 -4.72
CA ARG A 9 -13.58 4.29 -5.83
C ARG A 9 -12.12 4.29 -5.35
N ARG A 10 -11.81 5.07 -4.30
CA ARG A 10 -10.47 5.12 -3.70
C ARG A 10 -10.06 3.78 -3.09
N TYR A 11 -11.01 3.05 -2.51
CA TYR A 11 -10.76 1.70 -2.00
C TYR A 11 -10.39 0.71 -3.11
N ARG A 12 -11.10 0.73 -4.24
CA ARG A 12 -10.75 -0.09 -5.41
C ARG A 12 -9.38 0.30 -5.98
N GLU A 13 -9.12 1.59 -6.17
CA GLU A 13 -7.80 2.10 -6.60
C GLU A 13 -6.67 1.57 -5.69
N PHE A 14 -6.88 1.60 -4.38
CA PHE A 14 -5.93 1.04 -3.43
C PHE A 14 -5.70 -0.46 -3.63
N LEU A 15 -6.77 -1.26 -3.74
CA LEU A 15 -6.66 -2.71 -3.98
C LEU A 15 -5.93 -3.04 -5.28
N ASP A 16 -6.24 -2.32 -6.37
CA ASP A 16 -5.59 -2.52 -7.67
C ASP A 16 -4.08 -2.20 -7.62
N LEU A 17 -3.68 -1.23 -6.78
CA LEU A 17 -2.28 -0.84 -6.59
C LEU A 17 -1.54 -1.69 -5.56
N MET A 18 -2.20 -2.60 -4.84
CA MET A 18 -1.57 -3.41 -3.79
C MET A 18 -0.38 -4.25 -4.28
N PRO A 19 -0.42 -4.96 -5.42
CA PRO A 19 0.71 -5.77 -5.87
C PRO A 19 1.98 -4.94 -6.08
N LEU A 20 1.87 -3.79 -6.76
CA LEU A 20 2.99 -2.87 -6.96
C LEU A 20 3.45 -2.24 -5.64
N THR A 21 2.51 -1.88 -4.77
CA THR A 21 2.80 -1.33 -3.44
C THR A 21 3.64 -2.30 -2.61
N LEU A 22 3.27 -3.58 -2.55
CA LEU A 22 4.00 -4.58 -1.78
C LEU A 22 5.37 -4.89 -2.40
N ALA A 23 5.47 -4.92 -3.74
CA ALA A 23 6.74 -5.08 -4.44
C ALA A 23 7.72 -3.94 -4.15
N LEU A 24 7.25 -2.69 -4.14
CA LEU A 24 8.06 -1.52 -3.82
C LEU A 24 8.39 -1.41 -2.32
N ALA A 25 7.51 -1.88 -1.44
CA ALA A 25 7.74 -1.86 0.00
C ALA A 25 8.90 -2.79 0.42
N GLY A 26 9.18 -3.84 -0.37
CA GLY A 26 10.33 -4.72 -0.17
C GLY A 26 10.36 -5.43 1.18
N LEU A 27 9.21 -5.59 1.82
CA LEU A 27 9.13 -6.17 3.17
C LEU A 27 9.34 -7.69 3.11
N PRO A 28 10.15 -8.26 4.02
CA PRO A 28 10.30 -9.71 4.11
C PRO A 28 8.98 -10.37 4.51
N ALA A 29 8.82 -11.63 4.09
CA ALA A 29 7.75 -12.50 4.56
C ALA A 29 7.89 -12.73 6.07
N SER A 30 6.77 -12.99 6.74
CA SER A 30 6.79 -13.32 8.16
C SER A 30 7.40 -14.70 8.39
N ASP A 31 8.25 -14.80 9.41
CA ASP A 31 8.73 -16.08 9.91
C ASP A 31 7.56 -16.94 10.41
N HIS A 32 7.56 -18.22 10.03
CA HIS A 32 6.54 -19.16 10.48
C HIS A 32 6.50 -19.25 12.01
N GLY A 33 5.31 -19.12 12.59
CA GLY A 33 5.08 -19.24 14.04
C GLY A 33 5.54 -18.04 14.87
N LYS A 34 6.04 -16.96 14.27
CA LYS A 34 6.39 -15.73 15.00
C LYS A 34 5.35 -14.63 14.76
N TYR A 35 4.98 -13.96 15.85
CA TYR A 35 4.18 -12.75 15.80
C TYR A 35 5.08 -11.53 15.75
N TYR A 36 4.61 -10.48 15.09
CA TYR A 36 5.28 -9.18 15.15
C TYR A 36 4.97 -8.47 16.46
N THR A 37 5.96 -7.75 16.97
CA THR A 37 5.74 -6.72 17.99
C THR A 37 5.01 -5.51 17.37
N GLU A 38 4.48 -4.63 18.22
CA GLU A 38 3.86 -3.38 17.78
C GLU A 38 4.82 -2.52 16.94
N GLU A 39 6.06 -2.33 17.40
CA GLU A 39 7.11 -1.59 16.68
C GLU A 39 7.42 -2.19 15.30
N GLN A 40 7.46 -3.52 15.19
CA GLN A 40 7.66 -4.21 13.91
C GLN A 40 6.47 -3.98 12.97
N ILE A 41 5.24 -3.99 13.49
CA ILE A 41 4.05 -3.67 12.71
C ILE A 41 4.10 -2.22 12.24
N GLU A 42 4.42 -1.27 13.12
CA GLU A 42 4.53 0.16 12.78
C GLU A 42 5.55 0.42 11.68
N THR A 43 6.72 -0.21 11.77
CA THR A 43 7.77 -0.15 10.73
C THR A 43 7.24 -0.63 9.38
N ARG A 44 6.54 -1.77 9.37
CA ARG A 44 5.94 -2.32 8.15
C ARG A 44 4.84 -1.40 7.59
N LEU A 45 3.99 -0.84 8.46
CA LEU A 45 2.96 0.12 8.06
C LEU A 45 3.57 1.38 7.43
N PHE A 46 4.68 1.89 7.98
CA PHE A 46 5.41 3.01 7.41
C PHE A 46 5.90 2.70 5.99
N ALA A 47 6.57 1.55 5.80
CA ALA A 47 7.03 1.11 4.48
C ALA A 47 5.89 1.00 3.45
N ILE A 48 4.78 0.36 3.82
CA ILE A 48 3.61 0.19 2.94
C ILE A 48 3.01 1.55 2.55
N ARG A 49 2.86 2.49 3.49
CA ARG A 49 2.32 3.83 3.20
C ARG A 49 3.19 4.60 2.21
N HIS A 50 4.51 4.57 2.40
CA HIS A 50 5.45 5.22 1.49
C HIS A 50 5.44 4.57 0.11
N ALA A 51 5.45 3.24 0.05
CA ALA A 51 5.39 2.50 -1.20
C ALA A 51 4.08 2.74 -1.96
N TYR A 52 2.93 2.85 -1.27
CA TYR A 52 1.65 3.16 -1.91
C TYR A 52 1.68 4.55 -2.57
N LYS A 53 2.25 5.55 -1.90
CA LYS A 53 2.41 6.90 -2.46
C LYS A 53 3.28 6.86 -3.72
N ALA A 54 4.39 6.10 -3.70
CA ALA A 54 5.25 5.95 -4.86
C ALA A 54 4.55 5.22 -6.02
N ALA A 55 3.89 4.09 -5.75
CA ALA A 55 3.13 3.31 -6.73
C ALA A 55 2.06 4.16 -7.42
N ARG A 56 1.29 4.92 -6.64
CA ARG A 56 0.25 5.79 -7.16
C ARG A 56 0.79 6.91 -8.04
N ASN A 57 1.91 7.53 -7.65
CA ASN A 57 2.57 8.56 -8.47
C ASN A 57 3.06 7.97 -9.78
N MET A 58 3.74 6.81 -9.74
CA MET A 58 4.22 6.11 -10.93
C MET A 58 3.08 5.78 -11.90
N VAL A 59 1.98 5.20 -11.41
CA VAL A 59 0.84 4.85 -12.28
C VAL A 59 0.21 6.10 -12.90
N ARG A 60 0.07 7.18 -12.14
CA ARG A 60 -0.41 8.46 -12.68
C ARG A 60 0.49 8.99 -13.78
N GLU A 61 1.81 8.94 -13.59
CA GLU A 61 2.80 9.34 -14.60
C GLU A 61 2.78 8.46 -15.86
N VAL A 62 2.49 7.17 -15.72
CA VAL A 62 2.42 6.23 -16.86
C VAL A 62 1.12 6.35 -17.64
N VAL A 63 -0.02 6.52 -16.95
CA VAL A 63 -1.36 6.56 -17.57
C VAL A 63 -1.71 7.95 -18.10
N SER A 64 -1.15 9.02 -17.51
CA SER A 64 -1.41 10.40 -17.95
C SER A 64 -0.46 10.88 -19.05
N LYS A 65 0.39 9.99 -19.58
CA LYS A 65 1.19 10.19 -20.80
C LYS A 65 0.43 9.66 -22.00
#